data_AF-A0AAV8ZFQ3-F1
#
_entry.id   AF-A0AAV8ZFQ3-F1
#
_cell.length_a   1.000
_cell.length_b   1.000
_cell.length_c   1.000
_cell.angle_alpha   90.00
_cell.angle_beta   90.00
_cell.angle_gamma   90.00
#
_symmetry.space_group_name_H-M   'P 1'
#
loop_
_entity.id
_entity.type
_entity.pdbx_description
1 polymer ?
#
loop_
_entity_poly.entity_id
_entity_poly.type
_entity_poly.pdbx_seq_one_letter_code
_entity_poly.pdbx_strand_id
1 'polypeptide(L)'
;MWVPVQYGCFFKDRKRTIDYVIVLKEESLKPLGTYIRKLELMGLELEVVKGETVEKRFLLVHIPQKALKHFAKVYNVGFEERKVNIEMVKPIWYSRVYATPISHIPPKEKGEFTTAERIIIVHKLLENANFGDDISEKGISQLIRVRLVETAYPLHDGRVDNDLLAYDHDRQLLFHHWSNFGVWYKEMPLDMIQKYFGCEIAFYFAWLEFFNHMLLSAALLGGFVVILNIILVMSFPINQM
;
A
#
# COMPACT_ATOMS: atom_id res chain seq x y z
N MET A 1 -0.81 -1.66 -18.63
CA MET A 1 -1.22 -2.50 -17.49
C MET A 1 -1.25 -3.93 -18.00
N TRP A 2 -0.58 -4.87 -17.33
CA TRP A 2 -0.02 -6.08 -17.96
C TRP A 2 -0.77 -7.39 -17.63
N VAL A 3 -1.95 -7.31 -17.04
CA VAL A 3 -2.83 -8.45 -16.69
C VAL A 3 -4.16 -8.23 -17.42
N PRO A 4 -4.89 -9.27 -17.90
CA PRO A 4 -6.11 -9.07 -18.69
C PRO A 4 -7.07 -8.11 -17.99
N VAL A 5 -7.24 -6.94 -18.58
CA VAL A 5 -7.98 -5.82 -17.98
C VAL A 5 -9.49 -6.08 -18.02
N GLN A 6 -9.94 -7.18 -18.62
CA GLN A 6 -11.34 -7.48 -18.82
C GLN A 6 -12.11 -7.69 -17.49
N TYR A 7 -11.43 -8.09 -16.41
CA TYR A 7 -12.05 -8.39 -15.11
C TYR A 7 -11.46 -7.60 -13.93
N GLY A 8 -10.59 -6.62 -14.19
CA GLY A 8 -10.01 -5.76 -13.14
C GLY A 8 -9.09 -6.53 -12.18
N CYS A 9 -9.41 -6.48 -10.88
CA CYS A 9 -8.68 -7.19 -9.82
C CYS A 9 -9.24 -8.60 -9.53
N PHE A 10 -10.16 -9.11 -10.37
CA PHE A 10 -10.79 -10.41 -10.17
C PHE A 10 -10.32 -11.45 -11.20
N PHE A 11 -10.43 -12.72 -10.83
CA PHE A 11 -10.33 -13.84 -11.74
C PHE A 11 -11.49 -13.83 -12.75
N LYS A 12 -11.43 -14.66 -13.79
CA LYS A 12 -12.48 -14.75 -14.83
C LYS A 12 -13.87 -15.06 -14.27
N ASP A 13 -13.93 -15.73 -13.12
CA ASP A 13 -15.17 -16.05 -12.41
C ASP A 13 -15.83 -14.85 -11.69
N ARG A 14 -15.15 -13.69 -11.62
CA ARG A 14 -15.59 -12.48 -10.90
C ARG A 14 -15.91 -12.68 -9.42
N LYS A 15 -15.46 -13.78 -8.82
CA LYS A 15 -15.68 -14.09 -7.40
C LYS A 15 -14.39 -14.02 -6.61
N ARG A 16 -13.29 -14.51 -7.19
CA ARG A 16 -11.99 -14.53 -6.52
C ARG A 16 -11.22 -13.27 -6.87
N THR A 17 -10.56 -12.69 -5.87
CA THR A 17 -9.69 -11.52 -6.01
C THR A 17 -8.24 -11.96 -6.27
N ILE A 18 -7.53 -11.21 -7.10
CA ILE A 18 -6.11 -11.42 -7.37
C ILE A 18 -5.31 -10.67 -6.29
N ASP A 19 -4.67 -11.42 -5.41
CA ASP A 19 -3.87 -10.86 -4.30
C ASP A 19 -2.41 -10.60 -4.73
N TYR A 20 -1.88 -11.42 -5.63
CA TYR A 20 -0.49 -11.33 -6.09
C TYR A 20 -0.35 -11.78 -7.55
N VAL A 21 0.64 -11.22 -8.25
CA VAL A 21 0.95 -11.55 -9.64
C VAL A 21 2.43 -11.90 -9.74
N ILE A 22 2.72 -13.05 -10.35
CA ILE A 22 4.08 -13.51 -10.64
C ILE A 22 4.27 -13.53 -12.16
N VAL A 23 5.30 -12.84 -12.64
CA VAL A 23 5.61 -12.76 -14.07
C VAL A 23 6.60 -13.84 -14.46
N LEU A 24 6.19 -14.70 -15.38
CA LEU A 24 6.91 -15.88 -15.83
C LEU A 24 7.42 -15.70 -17.26
N LYS A 25 8.61 -16.25 -17.52
CA LYS A 25 9.08 -16.49 -18.89
C LYS A 25 8.41 -17.75 -19.45
N GLU A 26 8.29 -17.83 -20.78
CA GLU A 26 7.64 -18.95 -21.49
C GLU A 26 8.23 -20.31 -21.08
N GLU A 27 9.55 -20.38 -20.92
CA GLU A 27 10.32 -21.61 -20.62
C GLU A 27 10.26 -22.02 -19.14
N SER A 28 9.88 -21.11 -18.24
CA SER A 28 9.99 -21.30 -16.80
C SER A 28 8.84 -22.08 -16.16
N LEU A 29 7.81 -22.44 -16.94
CA LEU A 29 6.64 -23.15 -16.40
C LEU A 29 6.95 -24.58 -15.94
N LYS A 30 7.76 -25.32 -16.69
CA LYS A 30 8.13 -26.70 -16.34
C LYS A 30 8.91 -26.77 -15.01
N PRO A 31 10.01 -26.00 -14.81
CA PRO A 31 10.76 -26.05 -13.56
C PRO A 31 9.96 -25.52 -12.35
N LEU A 32 8.97 -24.64 -12.56
CA LEU A 32 8.16 -24.08 -11.49
C LEU A 32 7.01 -25.01 -11.02
N GLY A 33 6.77 -26.14 -11.70
CA GLY A 33 5.66 -27.04 -11.38
C GLY A 33 5.65 -27.53 -9.93
N THR A 34 6.83 -27.86 -9.38
CA THR A 34 6.97 -28.28 -7.97
C THR A 34 6.59 -27.16 -7.00
N TYR A 35 7.00 -25.93 -7.31
CA TYR A 35 6.70 -24.75 -6.50
C TYR A 35 5.21 -24.43 -6.52
N ILE A 36 4.58 -24.41 -7.70
CA ILE A 36 3.14 -24.20 -7.88
C ILE A 36 2.35 -25.23 -7.07
N ARG A 37 2.69 -26.52 -7.21
CA ARG A 37 2.02 -27.60 -6.47
C ARG A 37 2.15 -27.44 -4.95
N LYS A 38 3.31 -27.01 -4.45
CA LYS A 38 3.51 -26.76 -3.02
C LYS A 38 2.65 -25.58 -2.54
N LEU A 39 2.52 -24.51 -3.31
CA LEU A 39 1.63 -23.40 -3.00
C LEU A 39 0.15 -23.82 -2.99
N GLU A 40 -0.27 -24.67 -3.93
CA GLU A 40 -1.62 -25.27 -3.93
C GLU A 40 -1.85 -26.14 -2.69
N LEU A 41 -0.86 -26.92 -2.27
CA LEU A 41 -0.92 -27.72 -1.03
C LEU A 41 -0.99 -26.85 0.24
N MET A 42 -0.42 -25.64 0.21
CA MET A 42 -0.60 -24.64 1.27
C MET A 42 -2.01 -24.03 1.27
N GLY A 43 -2.81 -24.29 0.23
CA GLY A 43 -4.19 -23.82 0.11
C GLY A 43 -4.33 -22.50 -0.66
N LEU A 44 -3.32 -22.09 -1.42
CA LEU A 44 -3.43 -21.00 -2.40
C LEU A 44 -4.08 -21.50 -3.68
N GLU A 45 -4.82 -20.62 -4.34
CA GLU A 45 -5.41 -20.90 -5.65
C GLU A 45 -4.66 -20.12 -6.72
N LEU A 46 -4.25 -20.80 -7.77
CA LEU A 46 -3.35 -20.28 -8.79
C LEU A 46 -3.98 -20.40 -10.19
N GLU A 47 -3.85 -19.37 -11.02
CA GLU A 47 -4.22 -19.42 -12.44
C GLU A 47 -3.09 -18.88 -13.31
N VAL A 48 -2.68 -19.65 -14.32
CA VAL A 48 -1.71 -19.17 -15.33
C VAL A 48 -2.48 -18.54 -16.49
N VAL A 49 -2.13 -17.30 -16.81
CA VAL A 49 -2.74 -16.52 -17.89
C VAL A 49 -1.66 -16.00 -18.84
N LYS A 50 -1.96 -15.94 -20.14
CA LYS A 50 -1.07 -15.34 -21.13
C LYS A 50 -1.31 -13.83 -21.20
N GLY A 51 -0.25 -13.03 -21.33
CA GLY A 51 -0.35 -11.60 -21.53
C GLY A 51 -1.02 -11.25 -22.85
N GLU A 52 -1.87 -10.21 -22.84
CA GLU A 52 -2.50 -9.68 -24.05
C GLU A 52 -1.53 -8.80 -24.84
N THR A 53 -0.79 -7.94 -24.14
CA THR A 53 0.14 -6.96 -24.75
C THR A 53 1.57 -7.48 -24.85
N VAL A 54 1.91 -8.55 -24.13
CA VAL A 54 3.27 -9.08 -24.07
C VAL A 54 3.25 -10.59 -24.17
N GLU A 55 4.23 -11.13 -24.88
CA GLU A 55 4.56 -12.54 -24.93
C GLU A 55 5.21 -13.02 -23.61
N LYS A 56 4.47 -12.86 -22.51
CA LYS A 56 4.80 -13.33 -21.17
C LYS A 56 3.61 -14.06 -20.57
N ARG A 57 3.87 -14.88 -19.56
CA ARG A 57 2.82 -15.54 -18.78
C ARG A 57 2.76 -14.95 -17.38
N PHE A 58 1.58 -14.89 -16.83
CA PHE A 58 1.29 -14.35 -15.51
C PHE A 58 0.66 -15.46 -14.69
N LEU A 59 1.24 -15.73 -13.53
CA LEU A 59 0.69 -16.61 -12.52
C LEU A 59 -0.04 -15.74 -11.50
N LEU A 60 -1.36 -15.80 -11.53
CA LEU A 60 -2.27 -15.09 -10.64
C LEU A 60 -2.44 -15.90 -9.36
N VAL A 61 -2.33 -15.24 -8.22
CA VAL A 61 -2.41 -15.86 -6.89
C VAL A 61 -3.61 -15.32 -6.14
N HIS A 62 -4.43 -16.24 -5.62
CA HIS A 62 -5.52 -15.96 -4.71
C HIS A 62 -5.33 -16.71 -3.39
N ILE A 63 -5.59 -16.06 -2.26
CA ILE A 63 -5.71 -16.73 -0.96
C ILE A 63 -7.18 -16.84 -0.53
N PRO A 64 -7.73 -18.06 -0.44
CA PRO A 64 -9.07 -18.29 0.08
C PRO A 64 -9.18 -17.88 1.55
N GLN A 65 -10.37 -17.44 1.97
CA GLN A 65 -10.61 -16.92 3.33
C GLN A 65 -10.22 -17.91 4.45
N LYS A 66 -10.36 -19.22 4.20
CA LYS A 66 -9.99 -20.26 5.17
C LYS A 66 -8.47 -20.32 5.38
N ALA A 67 -7.70 -20.32 4.30
CA ALA A 67 -6.23 -20.31 4.36
C ALA A 67 -5.74 -18.98 4.96
N LEU A 68 -6.35 -17.87 4.55
CA LEU A 68 -6.03 -16.54 5.08
C LEU A 68 -6.16 -16.47 6.60
N LYS A 69 -7.28 -16.93 7.17
CA LYS A 69 -7.48 -16.96 8.64
C LYS A 69 -6.45 -17.84 9.35
N HIS A 70 -6.09 -18.98 8.76
CA HIS A 70 -5.09 -19.88 9.33
C HIS A 70 -3.71 -19.20 9.37
N PHE A 71 -3.24 -18.69 8.24
CA PHE A 71 -1.93 -18.07 8.14
C PHE A 71 -1.83 -16.71 8.81
N ALA A 72 -2.92 -15.95 8.89
CA ALA A 72 -3.00 -14.75 9.71
C ALA A 72 -2.65 -15.06 11.17
N LYS A 73 -3.19 -16.15 11.72
CA LYS A 73 -2.87 -16.60 13.09
C LYS A 73 -1.42 -17.06 13.21
N VAL A 74 -0.91 -17.81 12.23
CA VAL A 74 0.49 -18.31 12.23
C VAL A 74 1.51 -17.18 12.15
N TYR A 75 1.28 -16.20 11.28
CA TYR A 75 2.18 -15.06 11.07
C TYR A 75 1.90 -13.86 11.98
N ASN A 76 0.94 -13.99 12.90
CA ASN A 76 0.47 -12.93 13.79
C ASN A 76 0.11 -11.63 13.04
N VAL A 77 -0.60 -11.76 11.91
CA VAL A 77 -1.06 -10.64 11.07
C VAL A 77 -2.54 -10.39 11.31
N GLY A 78 -2.92 -9.13 11.46
CA GLY A 78 -4.33 -8.73 11.63
C GLY A 78 -4.93 -9.14 12.98
N PHE A 79 -4.11 -9.59 13.94
CA PHE A 79 -4.50 -9.66 15.33
C PHE A 79 -4.66 -8.22 15.82
N GLU A 80 -5.90 -7.78 16.02
CA GLU A 80 -6.16 -6.56 16.76
C GLU A 80 -5.70 -6.79 18.20
N GLU A 81 -4.46 -6.43 18.53
CA GLU A 81 -4.10 -6.16 19.91
C GLU A 81 -5.08 -5.10 20.42
N ARG A 82 -5.68 -5.34 21.61
CA ARG A 82 -6.67 -4.50 22.27
C ARG A 82 -6.51 -3.04 21.83
N LYS A 83 -7.51 -2.51 21.11
CA LYS A 83 -7.59 -1.07 20.84
C LYS A 83 -7.47 -0.37 22.18
N VAL A 84 -6.28 0.15 22.47
CA VAL A 84 -6.15 1.16 23.51
C VAL A 84 -6.92 2.33 22.92
N ASN A 85 -8.04 2.69 23.52
CA ASN A 85 -8.76 3.90 23.15
C ASN A 85 -7.86 5.09 23.52
N ILE A 86 -6.95 5.41 22.61
CA ILE A 86 -6.17 6.64 22.67
C ILE A 86 -7.03 7.67 21.96
N GLU A 87 -7.83 8.39 22.73
CA GLU A 87 -8.46 9.61 22.22
C GLU A 87 -7.35 10.63 22.00
N MET A 88 -6.96 10.81 20.73
CA MET A 88 -6.05 11.89 20.37
C MET A 88 -6.77 13.22 20.58
N VAL A 89 -6.32 13.98 21.59
CA VAL A 89 -6.81 15.33 21.81
C VAL A 89 -6.37 16.19 20.63
N LYS A 90 -7.34 16.69 19.87
CA LYS A 90 -7.06 17.59 18.76
C LYS A 90 -6.45 18.89 19.31
N PRO A 91 -5.32 19.37 18.76
CA PRO A 91 -4.68 20.58 19.25
C PRO A 91 -5.57 21.81 19.03
N ILE A 92 -5.28 22.91 19.74
CA ILE A 92 -6.11 24.13 19.75
C ILE A 92 -6.21 24.77 18.34
N TRP A 93 -5.19 24.58 17.51
CA TRP A 93 -5.14 25.04 16.12
C TRP A 93 -5.84 24.10 15.12
N TYR A 94 -6.49 23.03 15.59
CA TYR A 94 -7.27 22.14 14.73
C TYR A 94 -8.43 22.89 14.08
N SER A 95 -8.49 22.86 12.75
CA SER A 95 -9.61 23.41 11.99
C SER A 95 -10.23 22.33 11.12
N ARG A 96 -11.57 22.29 11.11
CA ARG A 96 -12.34 21.41 10.21
C ARG A 96 -12.06 21.67 8.72
N VAL A 97 -11.48 22.83 8.38
CA VAL A 97 -11.07 23.17 7.01
C VAL A 97 -9.87 22.34 6.55
N TYR A 98 -8.92 22.09 7.46
CA TYR A 98 -7.71 21.30 7.18
C TYR A 98 -7.95 19.80 7.42
N ALA A 99 -8.98 19.42 8.16
CA ALA A 99 -9.31 18.04 8.41
C ALA A 99 -9.63 17.26 7.11
N THR A 100 -9.00 16.10 6.94
CA THR A 100 -9.46 15.15 5.92
C THR A 100 -10.78 14.50 6.35
N PRO A 101 -11.84 14.53 5.51
CA PRO A 101 -13.15 13.95 5.84
C PRO A 101 -13.15 12.44 6.13
N ILE A 102 -12.02 11.79 5.86
CA ILE A 102 -11.81 10.34 5.84
C ILE A 102 -10.94 9.86 7.00
N SER A 103 -10.43 10.77 7.81
CA SER A 103 -9.89 10.42 9.14
C SER A 103 -10.93 9.74 10.04
N HIS A 104 -12.20 9.63 9.62
CA HIS A 104 -13.29 8.98 10.34
C HIS A 104 -13.84 7.72 9.63
N ILE A 105 -13.10 7.10 8.70
CA ILE A 105 -13.51 5.81 8.12
C ILE A 105 -13.81 4.83 9.26
N PRO A 106 -14.92 4.07 9.19
CA PRO A 106 -15.20 3.04 10.16
C PRO A 106 -13.99 2.12 10.32
N PRO A 107 -13.58 1.83 11.55
CA PRO A 107 -12.45 0.94 11.76
C PRO A 107 -12.71 -0.40 11.06
N LYS A 108 -11.63 -1.04 10.61
CA LYS A 108 -11.62 -2.41 10.09
C LYS A 108 -12.61 -3.28 10.89
N GLU A 109 -13.56 -3.91 10.20
CA GLU A 109 -14.53 -4.77 10.88
C GLU A 109 -13.86 -6.03 11.44
N LYS A 110 -14.39 -6.51 12.56
CA LYS A 110 -13.80 -7.62 13.28
C LYS A 110 -13.86 -8.90 12.44
N GLY A 111 -12.70 -9.40 12.04
CA GLY A 111 -12.56 -10.64 11.25
C GLY A 111 -12.47 -10.42 9.74
N GLU A 112 -12.50 -9.17 9.27
CA GLU A 112 -12.09 -8.82 7.93
C GLU A 112 -10.55 -8.71 7.84
N PHE A 113 -10.02 -8.72 6.63
CA PHE A 113 -8.60 -8.51 6.36
C PHE A 113 -8.44 -7.37 5.37
N THR A 114 -7.49 -6.48 5.64
CA THR A 114 -7.18 -5.41 4.69
C THR A 114 -6.43 -5.98 3.48
N THR A 115 -6.45 -5.26 2.36
CA THR A 115 -5.66 -5.62 1.17
C THR A 115 -4.18 -5.78 1.53
N ALA A 116 -3.63 -4.87 2.34
CA ALA A 116 -2.24 -4.94 2.81
C ALA A 116 -1.95 -6.22 3.61
N GLU A 117 -2.83 -6.61 4.53
CA GLU A 117 -2.66 -7.83 5.33
C GLU A 117 -2.71 -9.10 4.47
N ARG A 118 -3.64 -9.15 3.51
CA ARG A 118 -3.73 -10.25 2.53
C ARG A 118 -2.43 -10.37 1.74
N ILE A 119 -1.94 -9.26 1.21
CA ILE A 119 -0.68 -9.18 0.45
C ILE A 119 0.50 -9.66 1.29
N ILE A 120 0.63 -9.19 2.53
CA ILE A 120 1.73 -9.59 3.43
C ILE A 120 1.70 -11.09 3.71
N ILE A 121 0.52 -11.66 3.96
CA ILE A 121 0.38 -13.11 4.21
C ILE A 121 0.77 -13.90 2.96
N VAL A 122 0.26 -13.52 1.79
CA VAL A 122 0.60 -14.19 0.52
C VAL A 122 2.10 -14.08 0.24
N HIS A 123 2.69 -12.90 0.41
CA HIS A 123 4.12 -12.70 0.21
C HIS A 123 4.95 -13.57 1.16
N LYS A 124 4.58 -13.67 2.44
CA LYS A 124 5.23 -14.57 3.41
C LYS A 124 5.12 -16.04 2.99
N LEU A 125 4.00 -16.47 2.42
CA LEU A 125 3.85 -17.83 1.91
C LEU A 125 4.74 -18.09 0.70
N LEU A 126 4.77 -17.14 -0.24
CA LEU A 126 5.63 -17.21 -1.42
C LEU A 126 7.12 -17.27 -1.04
N GLU A 127 7.55 -16.47 -0.06
CA GLU A 127 8.92 -16.54 0.47
C GLU A 127 9.20 -17.83 1.26
N ASN A 128 8.18 -18.43 1.86
CA ASN A 128 8.34 -19.65 2.65
C ASN A 128 8.21 -20.96 1.87
N ALA A 129 7.76 -20.92 0.62
CA ALA A 129 7.63 -22.12 -0.20
C ALA A 129 8.97 -22.54 -0.80
N ASN A 130 9.29 -23.84 -0.70
CA ASN A 130 10.48 -24.43 -1.32
C ASN A 130 10.17 -24.76 -2.79
N PHE A 131 11.07 -24.49 -3.72
CA PHE A 131 10.92 -24.93 -5.11
C PHE A 131 11.74 -26.18 -5.44
N GLY A 132 12.77 -26.49 -4.64
CA GLY A 132 13.52 -27.74 -4.72
C GLY A 132 13.67 -28.44 -3.37
N ASP A 133 14.67 -29.31 -3.29
CA ASP A 133 14.94 -30.17 -2.13
C ASP A 133 16.01 -29.56 -1.21
N ASP A 134 16.86 -28.69 -1.75
CA ASP A 134 17.89 -27.99 -0.99
C ASP A 134 17.31 -26.88 -0.12
N ILE A 135 17.93 -26.65 1.04
CA ILE A 135 17.55 -25.60 2.00
C ILE A 135 17.66 -24.20 1.38
N SER A 136 18.55 -24.03 0.40
CA SER A 136 18.77 -22.78 -0.34
C SER A 136 17.75 -22.54 -1.46
N GLU A 137 16.98 -23.56 -1.84
CA GLU A 137 16.00 -23.52 -2.94
C GLU A 137 14.60 -23.17 -2.45
N LYS A 138 14.51 -22.00 -1.81
CA LYS A 138 13.31 -21.51 -1.15
C LYS A 138 13.05 -20.05 -1.47
N GLY A 139 11.77 -19.72 -1.67
CA GLY A 139 11.27 -18.34 -1.74
C GLY A 139 11.19 -17.75 -3.14
N ILE A 140 10.27 -16.79 -3.29
CA ILE A 140 10.04 -16.08 -4.56
C ILE A 140 11.21 -15.15 -4.91
N SER A 141 11.85 -14.51 -3.92
CA SER A 141 13.07 -13.72 -4.14
C SER A 141 14.20 -14.55 -4.74
N GLN A 142 14.35 -15.81 -4.32
CA GLN A 142 15.34 -16.73 -4.87
C GLN A 142 15.01 -17.12 -6.32
N LEU A 143 13.74 -17.40 -6.61
CA LEU A 143 13.28 -17.69 -7.97
C LEU A 143 13.54 -16.52 -8.94
N ILE A 144 13.40 -15.29 -8.46
CA ILE A 144 13.77 -14.08 -9.21
C ILE A 144 15.29 -14.02 -9.42
N ARG A 145 16.08 -14.30 -8.38
CA ARG A 145 17.55 -14.30 -8.46
C ARG A 145 18.09 -15.32 -9.46
N VAL A 146 17.52 -16.53 -9.50
CA VAL A 146 17.86 -17.60 -10.45
C VAL A 146 17.25 -17.35 -11.84
N ARG A 147 16.49 -16.26 -12.03
CA ARG A 147 15.87 -15.82 -13.29
C ARG A 147 14.81 -16.79 -13.84
N LEU A 148 14.24 -17.64 -12.99
CA LEU A 148 13.07 -18.47 -13.29
C LEU A 148 11.76 -17.66 -13.22
N VAL A 149 11.74 -16.65 -12.35
CA VAL A 149 10.69 -15.63 -12.30
C VAL A 149 11.32 -14.31 -12.72
N GLU A 150 10.60 -13.50 -13.48
CA GLU A 150 11.09 -12.17 -13.85
C GLU A 150 10.86 -11.15 -12.74
N THR A 151 9.64 -11.09 -12.24
CA THR A 151 9.25 -10.23 -11.13
C THR A 151 7.97 -10.76 -10.49
N ALA A 152 7.71 -10.34 -9.26
CA ALA A 152 6.49 -10.65 -8.54
C ALA A 152 6.04 -9.40 -7.79
N TYR A 153 4.75 -9.07 -7.86
CA TYR A 153 4.21 -7.87 -7.25
C TYR A 153 2.75 -8.06 -6.83
N PRO A 154 2.30 -7.40 -5.74
CA PRO A 154 0.89 -7.36 -5.39
C PRO A 154 0.09 -6.54 -6.40
N LEU A 155 -1.19 -6.87 -6.54
CA LEU A 155 -2.09 -6.09 -7.39
C LEU A 155 -2.77 -4.97 -6.59
N HIS A 156 -2.85 -3.79 -7.18
CA HIS A 156 -3.61 -2.67 -6.61
C HIS A 156 -5.11 -2.85 -6.82
N ASP A 157 -5.91 -2.33 -5.88
CA ASP A 157 -7.36 -2.24 -6.03
C ASP A 157 -7.73 -1.40 -7.27
N GLY A 158 -8.45 -2.03 -8.21
CA GLY A 158 -9.23 -1.38 -9.25
C GLY A 158 -8.58 -0.28 -10.09
N ARG A 159 -9.40 0.34 -10.94
CA ARG A 159 -9.05 1.58 -11.65
C ARG A 159 -9.37 2.77 -10.75
N VAL A 160 -8.59 3.85 -10.89
CA VAL A 160 -8.81 5.12 -10.17
C VAL A 160 -9.87 5.98 -10.87
N ASP A 161 -10.56 5.44 -11.89
CA ASP A 161 -11.41 6.24 -12.76
C ASP A 161 -12.59 6.87 -11.99
N ASN A 162 -12.97 8.08 -12.42
CA ASN A 162 -13.73 9.09 -11.68
C ASN A 162 -15.25 8.84 -11.62
N ASP A 163 -15.72 7.66 -11.22
CA ASP A 163 -17.15 7.53 -10.92
C ASP A 163 -17.45 8.20 -9.56
N LEU A 164 -17.84 9.48 -9.63
CA LEU A 164 -18.07 10.39 -8.50
C LEU A 164 -19.25 9.98 -7.58
N LEU A 165 -19.99 8.92 -7.92
CA LEU A 165 -21.24 8.56 -7.25
C LEU A 165 -21.05 7.60 -6.07
N ALA A 166 -19.96 6.82 -6.04
CA ALA A 166 -19.59 5.97 -4.90
C ALA A 166 -18.10 5.59 -4.99
N TYR A 167 -17.39 5.68 -3.87
CA TYR A 167 -16.03 5.13 -3.78
C TYR A 167 -16.12 3.62 -3.55
N ASP A 168 -15.78 2.84 -4.56
CA ASP A 168 -15.87 1.38 -4.49
C ASP A 168 -14.65 0.74 -3.82
N HIS A 169 -13.52 1.46 -3.77
CA HIS A 169 -12.24 0.90 -3.32
C HIS A 169 -11.40 1.91 -2.52
N ASP A 170 -10.60 1.41 -1.56
CA ASP A 170 -9.70 2.21 -0.72
C ASP A 170 -8.71 3.06 -1.55
N ARG A 171 -8.28 2.57 -2.72
CA ARG A 171 -7.39 3.30 -3.62
C ARG A 171 -8.01 4.58 -4.21
N GLN A 172 -9.30 4.53 -4.57
CA GLN A 172 -10.01 5.71 -5.08
C GLN A 172 -10.16 6.75 -3.97
N LEU A 173 -10.50 6.29 -2.77
CA LEU A 173 -10.63 7.14 -1.59
C LEU A 173 -9.31 7.87 -1.27
N LEU A 174 -8.18 7.14 -1.30
CA LEU A 174 -6.84 7.71 -1.19
C LEU A 174 -6.53 8.75 -2.27
N PHE A 175 -6.92 8.50 -3.52
CA PHE A 175 -6.68 9.43 -4.60
C PHE A 175 -7.42 10.76 -4.41
N HIS A 176 -8.72 10.70 -4.14
CA HIS A 176 -9.54 11.91 -4.06
C HIS A 176 -9.23 12.76 -2.83
N HIS A 177 -8.79 12.14 -1.74
CA HIS A 177 -8.67 12.82 -0.44
C HIS A 177 -7.26 12.95 0.10
N TRP A 178 -6.26 12.41 -0.60
CA TRP A 178 -4.87 12.54 -0.23
C TRP A 178 -3.94 12.79 -1.42
N SER A 179 -3.88 11.89 -2.41
CA SER A 179 -2.88 11.97 -3.49
C SER A 179 -3.29 12.85 -4.68
N ASN A 180 -4.10 13.88 -4.43
CA ASN A 180 -4.47 14.90 -5.41
C ASN A 180 -3.91 16.27 -4.98
N PHE A 181 -3.28 16.99 -5.92
CA PHE A 181 -2.78 18.34 -5.67
C PHE A 181 -3.85 19.30 -5.14
N GLY A 182 -5.13 19.10 -5.46
CA GLY A 182 -6.21 19.94 -4.93
C GLY A 182 -6.47 19.83 -3.42
N VAL A 183 -5.88 18.85 -2.74
CA VAL A 183 -6.07 18.61 -1.29
C VAL A 183 -4.77 18.72 -0.48
N TRP A 184 -3.71 19.30 -1.06
CA TRP A 184 -2.37 19.41 -0.44
C TRP A 184 -2.35 20.10 0.94
N TYR A 185 -3.32 20.96 1.21
CA TYR A 185 -3.44 21.73 2.46
C TYR A 185 -4.15 20.95 3.59
N LYS A 186 -4.66 19.75 3.30
CA LYS A 186 -5.38 18.94 4.29
C LYS A 186 -4.42 18.03 5.07
N GLU A 187 -4.83 17.66 6.29
CA GLU A 187 -4.14 16.72 7.18
C GLU A 187 -3.98 15.34 6.52
N MET A 188 -2.84 14.69 6.74
CA MET A 188 -2.56 13.40 6.13
C MET A 188 -3.46 12.31 6.74
N PRO A 189 -4.24 11.53 5.95
CA PRO A 189 -5.10 10.48 6.49
C PRO A 189 -4.28 9.21 6.80
N LEU A 190 -3.48 9.25 7.87
CA LEU A 190 -2.51 8.21 8.25
C LEU A 190 -3.15 6.84 8.42
N ASP A 191 -4.35 6.77 9.02
CA ASP A 191 -5.06 5.49 9.23
C ASP A 191 -5.43 4.81 7.90
N MET A 192 -5.83 5.60 6.90
CA MET A 192 -6.17 5.08 5.57
C MET A 192 -4.90 4.65 4.82
N ILE A 193 -3.82 5.43 4.93
CA ILE A 193 -2.52 5.06 4.37
C ILE A 193 -2.04 3.76 5.00
N GLN A 194 -2.18 3.59 6.32
CA GLN A 194 -1.83 2.38 7.03
C GLN A 194 -2.68 1.18 6.57
N LYS A 195 -3.99 1.37 6.46
CA LYS A 195 -4.92 0.32 6.00
C LYS A 195 -4.54 -0.21 4.62
N TYR A 196 -4.15 0.68 3.70
CA TYR A 196 -3.88 0.35 2.30
C TYR A 196 -2.43 -0.06 2.01
N PHE A 197 -1.46 0.66 2.56
CA PHE A 197 -0.02 0.47 2.29
C PHE A 197 0.73 -0.27 3.42
N GLY A 198 0.14 -0.34 4.61
CA GLY A 198 0.77 -0.93 5.80
C GLY A 198 1.46 0.09 6.71
N CYS A 199 1.92 -0.39 7.87
CA CYS A 199 2.46 0.45 8.95
C CYS A 199 3.76 1.17 8.58
N GLU A 200 4.64 0.54 7.79
CA GLU A 200 5.94 1.13 7.43
C GLU A 200 5.77 2.40 6.60
N ILE A 201 4.89 2.35 5.59
CA ILE A 201 4.60 3.49 4.72
C ILE A 201 3.81 4.56 5.48
N ALA A 202 2.85 4.17 6.32
CA ALA A 202 2.14 5.11 7.18
C ALA A 202 3.08 5.84 8.15
N PHE A 203 4.04 5.15 8.74
CA PHE A 203 5.03 5.74 9.63
C PHE A 203 5.93 6.74 8.89
N TYR A 204 6.36 6.42 7.67
CA TYR A 204 7.09 7.37 6.82
C TYR A 204 6.29 8.66 6.61
N PHE A 205 5.01 8.57 6.27
CA PHE A 205 4.16 9.75 6.06
C PHE A 205 3.88 10.50 7.37
N ALA A 206 3.70 9.80 8.49
CA ALA A 206 3.56 10.43 9.81
C ALA A 206 4.81 11.27 10.16
N TRP A 207 6.00 10.72 9.90
CA TRP A 207 7.26 11.42 10.10
C TRP A 207 7.39 12.63 9.15
N LEU A 208 7.01 12.48 7.89
CA LEU A 208 7.03 13.55 6.91
C LEU A 208 6.13 14.73 7.32
N GLU A 209 4.91 14.44 7.78
CA GLU A 209 3.99 15.46 8.29
C GLU A 209 4.57 16.18 9.49
N PHE A 210 5.09 15.44 10.48
CA PHE A 210 5.76 16.01 11.65
C PHE A 210 6.94 16.92 11.25
N PHE A 211 7.79 16.48 10.33
CA PHE A 211 8.93 17.24 9.86
C PHE A 211 8.52 18.54 9.15
N ASN A 212 7.49 18.49 8.30
CA ASN A 212 6.98 19.68 7.61
C ASN A 212 6.40 20.71 8.59
N HIS A 213 5.73 20.27 9.66
CA HIS A 213 5.24 21.18 10.70
C HIS A 213 6.37 21.91 11.45
N MET A 214 7.47 21.20 11.76
CA MET A 214 8.66 21.83 12.35
C MET A 214 9.30 22.82 11.37
N LEU A 215 9.42 22.45 10.10
CA LEU A 215 10.01 23.31 9.08
C LEU A 215 9.16 24.57 8.84
N LEU A 216 7.84 24.45 8.80
CA LEU A 216 6.93 25.57 8.69
C LEU A 216 7.09 26.54 9.87
N SER A 217 7.20 26.01 11.10
CA SER A 217 7.42 26.81 12.30
C SER A 217 8.74 27.58 12.23
N ALA A 218 9.82 26.93 11.80
CA ALA A 218 11.12 27.56 11.60
C ALA A 218 11.09 28.61 10.48
N ALA A 219 10.41 28.34 9.37
CA ALA A 219 10.27 29.25 8.24
C ALA A 219 9.49 30.52 8.61
N LEU A 220 8.43 30.40 9.44
CA LEU A 220 7.69 31.55 9.94
C LEU A 220 8.56 32.46 10.83
N LEU A 221 9.33 31.87 11.75
CA LEU A 221 10.26 32.63 12.59
C LEU A 221 11.36 33.29 11.76
N GLY A 222 11.96 32.56 10.82
CA GLY A 222 12.98 33.09 9.92
C GLY A 222 12.44 34.22 9.03
N GLY A 223 11.25 34.03 8.44
CA GLY A 223 10.57 35.06 7.65
C GLY A 223 10.25 36.30 8.47
N PHE A 224 9.80 36.14 9.72
CA PHE A 224 9.55 37.26 10.63
C PHE A 224 10.82 38.08 10.90
N VAL A 225 11.94 37.42 11.20
CA VAL A 225 13.24 38.10 11.41
C VAL A 225 13.69 38.85 10.15
N VAL A 226 13.55 38.24 8.96
CA VAL A 226 13.89 38.88 7.69
C VAL A 226 13.03 40.12 7.45
N ILE A 227 11.71 40.04 7.68
CA ILE A 227 10.80 41.18 7.52
C ILE A 227 11.16 42.32 8.48
N LEU A 228 11.43 42.02 9.75
CA LEU A 228 11.86 43.04 10.72
C LEU A 228 13.17 43.72 10.29
N ASN A 229 14.14 42.95 9.79
CA ASN A 229 15.39 43.49 9.30
C ASN A 229 15.17 44.41 8.08
N ILE A 230 14.31 44.02 7.13
CA ILE A 230 13.96 44.86 5.98
C ILE A 230 13.31 46.16 6.42
N ILE A 231 12.34 46.10 7.36
CA ILE A 231 11.67 47.30 7.89
C ILE A 231 12.67 48.23 8.58
N LEU A 232 13.57 47.66 9.39
CA LEU A 232 14.61 48.41 10.07
C LEU A 232 15.52 49.14 9.07
N VAL A 233 16.02 48.44 8.05
CA VAL A 233 16.89 49.02 7.01
C VAL A 233 16.19 50.12 6.24
N MET A 234 14.91 49.93 5.86
CA MET A 234 14.12 50.96 5.16
C MET A 234 13.83 52.19 6.02
N SER A 235 13.83 52.04 7.35
CA SER A 235 13.56 53.13 8.29
C SER A 235 14.79 54.02 8.55
N PHE A 236 16.00 53.58 8.19
CA PHE A 236 17.22 54.39 8.24
C PHE A 236 17.59 54.88 6.84
N PRO A 237 17.31 56.15 6.48
CA PRO A 237 17.71 56.68 5.19
C PRO A 237 19.24 56.71 5.07
N ILE A 238 19.76 56.15 3.97
CA ILE A 238 21.20 56.09 3.63
C ILE A 238 21.83 57.50 3.47
N ASN A 239 21.02 58.56 3.43
CA ASN A 239 21.44 59.95 3.18
C ASN A 239 22.01 60.70 4.40
N GLN A 240 22.54 60.00 5.41
CA GLN A 240 23.19 60.61 6.60
C GLN A 240 24.66 60.19 6.79
N MET A 241 25.32 59.68 5.74
CA MET A 241 26.80 59.56 5.68
C MET A 241 27.38 60.49 4.64
#